data_AF-A0A1H2Z447-F1
#
_entry.id   AF-A0A1H2Z447-F1
#
_cell.length_a   1.000
_cell.length_b   1.000
_cell.length_c   1.000
_cell.angle_alpha   90.00
_cell.angle_beta   90.00
_cell.angle_gamma   90.00
#
_symmetry.space_group_name_H-M   'P 1'
#
loop_
_entity.id
_entity.type
_entity.pdbx_description
1 polymer ?
#
loop_
_entity_poly.entity_id
_entity_poly.type
_entity_poly.pdbx_seq_one_letter_code
_entity_poly.pdbx_strand_id
1 'polypeptide(L)'
;MVDSSGNNLVFLLCTPRSGSSLATVMLQNHSKMFAAQEMWFLMSLYDLQSPQRRAYGGTGILNQFYNGVLPEHSFEQACRAFALQVYNGLMQSSAGAEMVIDKSPRYYYLLEFLDALFPQSRRIWLTRNPFAVLSSHKKVNGQRGTSFNMREDMRNGNFDMKIADLTIGLFRYFSYFAQANPFTHRLSYEKLVTSPREEMIEVCRFLGVAYEEGMERYGNFRNTAKSDLYFSMGVGDPFVANHSEANQDSIAIWKEVLDKREIEMYGRVLGAGLFHDLGYSEELREAEKLTGVRFELEPDSELLDLYTKQLTDATGCRWEAGYEMRTESGASGSLVIPDQHNDERWLHPEELQLQMTVRMLEKRLENSAKERRQLKLQLDTMKRKANRLKMLIPFGNRLSQLASTYFNNSRLNK
;
A
#
# COMPACT_ATOMS: atom_id res chain seq x y z
N MET A 1 -21.11 -9.69 -11.81
CA MET A 1 -19.83 -10.30 -12.21
C MET A 1 -18.96 -9.21 -12.81
N VAL A 2 -17.65 -9.31 -12.62
CA VAL A 2 -16.68 -8.48 -13.34
C VAL A 2 -16.60 -8.98 -14.78
N ASP A 3 -16.74 -8.06 -15.74
CA ASP A 3 -16.64 -8.36 -17.18
C ASP A 3 -15.29 -7.93 -17.76
N SER A 4 -15.07 -8.25 -19.04
CA SER A 4 -13.81 -7.95 -19.75
C SER A 4 -13.51 -6.46 -19.90
N SER A 5 -14.48 -5.57 -19.68
CA SER A 5 -14.25 -4.13 -19.67
C SER A 5 -13.95 -3.62 -18.25
N GLY A 6 -14.20 -4.43 -17.22
CA GLY A 6 -13.99 -4.07 -15.83
C GLY A 6 -15.23 -3.51 -15.13
N ASN A 7 -16.44 -3.67 -15.69
CA ASN A 7 -17.66 -3.32 -14.96
C ASN A 7 -17.71 -4.10 -13.65
N ASN A 8 -18.20 -3.48 -12.57
CA ASN A 8 -18.20 -4.04 -11.22
C ASN A 8 -16.79 -4.30 -10.61
N LEU A 9 -15.74 -3.76 -11.20
CA LEU A 9 -14.41 -3.68 -10.59
C LEU A 9 -14.08 -2.22 -10.27
N VAL A 10 -13.51 -2.00 -9.09
CA VAL A 10 -13.05 -0.69 -8.63
C VAL A 10 -11.62 -0.81 -8.15
N PHE A 11 -10.74 0.06 -8.65
CA PHE A 11 -9.42 0.22 -8.06
C PHE A 11 -9.41 1.40 -7.10
N LEU A 12 -9.01 1.15 -5.86
CA LEU A 12 -8.70 2.19 -4.88
C LEU A 12 -7.20 2.50 -4.97
N LEU A 13 -6.90 3.64 -5.60
CA LEU A 13 -5.56 4.06 -6.00
C LEU A 13 -5.08 5.23 -5.15
N CYS A 14 -3.89 5.10 -4.58
CA CYS A 14 -3.25 6.13 -3.74
C CYS A 14 -1.79 5.77 -3.50
N THR A 15 -0.95 6.70 -3.05
CA THR A 15 0.34 6.32 -2.47
C THR A 15 0.17 5.63 -1.11
N PRO A 16 1.12 4.77 -0.68
CA PRO A 16 1.11 4.23 0.68
C PRO A 16 0.93 5.31 1.74
N ARG A 17 0.30 4.93 2.87
CA ARG A 17 0.03 5.82 4.02
C ARG A 17 -0.97 6.96 3.78
N SER A 18 -1.69 6.94 2.67
CA SER A 18 -2.79 7.88 2.38
C SER A 18 -4.15 7.50 3.01
N GLY A 19 -4.19 6.49 3.88
CA GLY A 19 -5.43 6.06 4.57
C GLY A 19 -6.26 5.02 3.82
N SER A 20 -5.69 4.37 2.79
CA SER A 20 -6.45 3.40 1.98
C SER A 20 -6.95 2.19 2.75
N SER A 21 -6.24 1.73 3.77
CA SER A 21 -6.74 0.65 4.65
C SER A 21 -8.00 1.07 5.41
N LEU A 22 -8.12 2.35 5.83
CA LEU A 22 -9.33 2.88 6.47
C LEU A 22 -10.50 2.88 5.48
N ALA A 23 -10.29 3.48 4.31
CA ALA A 23 -11.31 3.53 3.25
C ALA A 23 -11.77 2.12 2.83
N THR A 24 -10.84 1.18 2.69
CA THR A 24 -11.15 -0.21 2.31
C THR A 24 -12.01 -0.89 3.35
N VAL A 25 -11.71 -0.71 4.64
CA VAL A 25 -12.51 -1.30 5.73
C VAL A 25 -13.92 -0.72 5.78
N MET A 26 -14.10 0.59 5.54
CA MET A 26 -15.43 1.20 5.45
C MET A 26 -16.23 0.64 4.27
N LEU A 27 -15.60 0.51 3.10
CA LEU A 27 -16.24 -0.06 1.89
C LEU A 27 -16.56 -1.55 2.06
N GLN A 28 -15.68 -2.29 2.71
CA GLN A 28 -15.85 -3.72 3.01
C GLN A 28 -17.11 -4.00 3.85
N ASN A 29 -17.54 -3.04 4.67
CA ASN A 29 -18.70 -3.17 5.54
C ASN A 29 -20.04 -3.10 4.78
N HIS A 30 -20.02 -2.75 3.49
CA HIS A 30 -21.18 -2.73 2.62
C HIS A 30 -21.55 -4.14 2.13
N SER A 31 -22.84 -4.50 2.13
CA SER A 31 -23.28 -5.85 1.74
C SER A 31 -22.90 -6.22 0.30
N LYS A 32 -23.09 -5.28 -0.64
CA LYS A 32 -22.79 -5.41 -2.07
C LYS A 32 -21.32 -5.32 -2.49
N MET A 33 -20.39 -5.06 -1.58
CA MET A 33 -18.97 -4.90 -1.93
C MET A 33 -18.12 -6.04 -1.37
N PHE A 34 -17.23 -6.58 -2.17
CA PHE A 34 -16.12 -7.40 -1.71
C PHE A 34 -14.85 -6.54 -1.73
N ALA A 35 -14.32 -6.23 -0.55
CA ALA A 35 -13.07 -5.51 -0.40
C ALA A 35 -12.21 -6.27 0.61
N ALA A 36 -11.03 -6.69 0.18
CA ALA A 36 -10.05 -7.34 1.03
C ALA A 36 -8.88 -6.39 1.31
N GLN A 37 -7.85 -6.86 2.02
CA GLN A 37 -6.61 -6.11 2.07
C GLN A 37 -5.90 -6.13 0.69
N GLU A 38 -4.63 -5.76 0.66
CA GLU A 38 -3.84 -5.62 -0.56
C GLU A 38 -3.70 -6.95 -1.32
N MET A 39 -4.08 -6.96 -2.61
CA MET A 39 -4.08 -8.17 -3.43
C MET A 39 -2.80 -8.31 -4.27
N TRP A 40 -2.30 -7.21 -4.86
CA TRP A 40 -1.03 -7.11 -5.62
C TRP A 40 -0.82 -8.11 -6.77
N PHE A 41 -1.76 -9.00 -7.06
CA PHE A 41 -1.57 -10.07 -8.05
C PHE A 41 -1.45 -9.52 -9.48
N LEU A 42 -2.08 -8.39 -9.81
CA LEU A 42 -1.89 -7.71 -11.10
C LEU A 42 -0.43 -7.25 -11.30
N MET A 43 0.26 -6.81 -10.23
CA MET A 43 1.70 -6.55 -10.29
C MET A 43 2.47 -7.83 -10.60
N SER A 44 2.11 -8.95 -9.98
CA SER A 44 2.74 -10.24 -10.26
C SER A 44 2.51 -10.73 -11.70
N LEU A 45 1.34 -10.44 -12.27
CA LEU A 45 1.08 -10.71 -13.69
C LEU A 45 1.96 -9.83 -14.57
N TYR A 46 1.99 -8.52 -14.32
CA TYR A 46 2.82 -7.58 -15.07
C TYR A 46 4.32 -7.93 -15.00
N ASP A 47 4.79 -8.34 -13.81
CA ASP A 47 6.17 -8.77 -13.58
C ASP A 47 6.58 -10.04 -14.33
N LEU A 48 5.64 -10.80 -14.93
CA LEU A 48 5.98 -11.95 -15.78
C LEU A 48 6.86 -11.56 -16.97
N GLN A 49 6.68 -10.33 -17.48
CA GLN A 49 7.51 -9.77 -18.56
C GLN A 49 8.90 -9.33 -18.06
N SER A 50 9.10 -9.19 -16.74
CA SER A 50 10.37 -8.82 -16.14
C SER A 50 11.16 -10.09 -15.74
N PRO A 51 12.25 -10.43 -16.44
CA PRO A 51 12.96 -11.69 -16.22
C PRO A 51 13.71 -11.69 -14.88
N GLN A 52 13.12 -12.30 -13.87
CA GLN A 52 13.76 -12.50 -12.57
C GLN A 52 14.85 -13.59 -12.62
N ARG A 53 15.93 -13.40 -11.83
CA ARG A 53 16.97 -14.44 -11.66
C ARG A 53 16.40 -15.63 -10.90
N ARG A 54 16.58 -16.84 -11.45
CA ARG A 54 16.05 -18.07 -10.85
C ARG A 54 17.18 -19.04 -10.49
N ALA A 55 17.02 -19.75 -9.37
CA ALA A 55 18.01 -20.71 -8.88
C ALA A 55 18.22 -21.90 -9.84
N TYR A 56 17.20 -22.25 -10.63
CA TYR A 56 17.24 -23.36 -11.60
C TYR A 56 17.58 -22.90 -13.03
N GLY A 57 17.93 -21.64 -13.25
CA GLY A 57 18.18 -21.09 -14.59
C GLY A 57 16.91 -20.74 -15.38
N GLY A 58 17.04 -20.56 -16.70
CA GLY A 58 15.90 -20.28 -17.61
C GLY A 58 15.49 -18.81 -17.74
N THR A 59 16.15 -17.87 -17.05
CA THR A 59 15.85 -16.43 -17.13
C THR A 59 15.91 -15.90 -18.57
N GLY A 60 16.93 -16.30 -19.36
CA GLY A 60 17.04 -15.90 -20.77
C GLY A 60 15.97 -16.47 -21.69
N ILE A 61 15.55 -17.72 -21.46
CA ILE A 61 14.48 -18.38 -22.22
C ILE A 61 13.16 -17.65 -22.02
N LEU A 62 12.85 -17.29 -20.77
CA LEU A 62 11.60 -16.60 -20.44
C LEU A 62 11.61 -15.16 -20.90
N ASN A 63 12.77 -14.49 -20.85
CA ASN A 63 12.92 -13.19 -21.48
C ASN A 63 12.62 -13.26 -22.99
N GLN A 64 13.16 -14.25 -23.71
CA GLN A 64 12.87 -14.42 -25.14
C GLN A 64 11.41 -14.76 -25.39
N PHE A 65 10.79 -15.56 -24.53
CA PHE A 65 9.37 -15.88 -24.66
C PHE A 65 8.49 -14.65 -24.46
N TYR A 66 8.56 -13.99 -23.30
CA TYR A 66 7.69 -12.86 -22.98
C TYR A 66 7.99 -11.60 -23.80
N ASN A 67 9.26 -11.31 -24.06
CA ASN A 67 9.68 -10.06 -24.72
C ASN A 67 10.14 -10.27 -26.18
N GLY A 68 9.89 -11.46 -26.76
CA GLY A 68 10.30 -11.77 -28.13
C GLY A 68 9.33 -12.63 -28.92
N VAL A 69 8.62 -13.57 -28.28
CA VAL A 69 7.70 -14.51 -28.96
C VAL A 69 6.23 -14.19 -28.69
N LEU A 70 5.87 -13.89 -27.44
CA LEU A 70 4.49 -13.67 -27.03
C LEU A 70 4.02 -12.27 -27.45
N PRO A 71 2.99 -12.15 -28.29
CA PRO A 71 2.43 -10.84 -28.62
C PRO A 71 1.82 -10.15 -27.39
N GLU A 72 2.02 -8.84 -27.27
CA GLU A 72 1.54 -8.01 -26.15
C GLU A 72 0.03 -8.16 -25.90
N HIS A 73 -0.78 -8.01 -26.94
CA HIS A 73 -2.24 -8.19 -26.84
C HIS A 73 -2.64 -9.62 -26.37
N SER A 74 -1.90 -10.66 -26.77
CA SER A 74 -2.17 -12.02 -26.29
C SER A 74 -1.82 -12.18 -24.82
N PHE A 75 -0.75 -11.53 -24.36
CA PHE A 75 -0.38 -11.47 -22.95
C PHE A 75 -1.44 -10.75 -22.12
N GLU A 76 -1.87 -9.55 -22.55
CA GLU A 76 -2.94 -8.79 -21.91
C GLU A 76 -4.25 -9.59 -21.82
N GLN A 77 -4.65 -10.27 -22.90
CA GLN A 77 -5.84 -11.13 -22.88
C GLN A 77 -5.72 -12.29 -21.88
N ALA A 78 -4.55 -12.93 -21.80
CA ALA A 78 -4.31 -14.01 -20.84
C ALA A 78 -4.34 -13.48 -19.39
N CYS A 79 -3.72 -12.33 -19.14
CA CYS A 79 -3.75 -11.65 -17.85
C CYS A 79 -5.17 -11.23 -17.46
N ARG A 80 -5.94 -10.65 -18.40
CA ARG A 80 -7.36 -10.30 -18.21
C ARG A 80 -8.17 -11.54 -17.84
N ALA A 81 -8.01 -12.64 -18.56
CA ALA A 81 -8.72 -13.89 -18.28
C ALA A 81 -8.39 -14.43 -16.86
N PHE A 82 -7.12 -14.43 -16.47
CA PHE A 82 -6.72 -14.82 -15.12
C PHE A 82 -7.35 -13.90 -14.07
N ALA A 83 -7.24 -12.58 -14.25
CA ALA A 83 -7.76 -11.59 -13.33
C ALA A 83 -9.29 -11.68 -13.18
N LEU A 84 -10.02 -11.89 -14.28
CA LEU A 84 -11.46 -12.12 -14.26
C LEU A 84 -11.83 -13.34 -13.42
N GLN A 85 -11.12 -14.45 -13.58
CA GLN A 85 -11.37 -15.66 -12.78
C GLN A 85 -11.12 -15.40 -11.29
N VAL A 86 -10.03 -14.71 -10.95
CA VAL A 86 -9.72 -14.35 -9.55
C VAL A 86 -10.79 -13.42 -8.97
N TYR A 87 -11.10 -12.29 -9.63
CA TYR A 87 -12.06 -11.32 -9.11
C TYR A 87 -13.46 -11.92 -8.98
N ASN A 88 -13.91 -12.68 -9.97
CA ASN A 88 -15.22 -13.30 -9.94
C ASN A 88 -15.31 -14.40 -8.87
N GLY A 89 -14.28 -15.23 -8.70
CA GLY A 89 -14.23 -16.21 -7.62
C GLY A 89 -14.22 -15.56 -6.22
N LEU A 90 -13.46 -14.48 -6.03
CA LEU A 90 -13.46 -13.71 -4.79
C LEU A 90 -14.83 -13.07 -4.51
N MET A 91 -15.47 -12.47 -5.51
CA MET A 91 -16.80 -11.89 -5.36
C MET A 91 -17.85 -12.95 -5.00
N GLN A 92 -17.84 -14.10 -5.67
CA GLN A 92 -18.74 -15.23 -5.38
C GLN A 92 -18.53 -15.82 -3.99
N SER A 93 -17.30 -15.75 -3.45
CA SER A 93 -17.00 -16.20 -2.08
C SER A 93 -17.64 -15.36 -0.99
N SER A 94 -18.26 -14.23 -1.35
CA SER A 94 -18.88 -13.30 -0.44
C SER A 94 -20.36 -13.13 -0.77
N ALA A 95 -21.23 -13.69 0.08
CA ALA A 95 -22.67 -13.60 -0.11
C ALA A 95 -23.15 -12.14 -0.30
N GLY A 96 -23.90 -11.91 -1.38
CA GLY A 96 -24.49 -10.61 -1.72
C GLY A 96 -23.52 -9.60 -2.38
N ALA A 97 -22.23 -9.91 -2.55
CA ALA A 97 -21.32 -9.00 -3.24
C ALA A 97 -21.62 -8.93 -4.74
N GLU A 98 -21.71 -7.70 -5.26
CA GLU A 98 -21.97 -7.40 -6.67
C GLU A 98 -20.74 -6.76 -7.33
N MET A 99 -19.75 -6.33 -6.53
CA MET A 99 -18.59 -5.56 -6.96
C MET A 99 -17.34 -5.93 -6.15
N VAL A 100 -16.17 -5.84 -6.79
CA VAL A 100 -14.86 -6.01 -6.14
C VAL A 100 -14.12 -4.68 -6.03
N ILE A 101 -13.58 -4.41 -4.85
CA ILE A 101 -12.64 -3.30 -4.61
C ILE A 101 -11.24 -3.87 -4.47
N ASP A 102 -10.38 -3.61 -5.46
CA ASP A 102 -8.95 -3.89 -5.37
C ASP A 102 -8.21 -2.63 -4.91
N LYS A 103 -7.77 -2.66 -3.65
CA LYS A 103 -6.94 -1.62 -3.08
C LYS A 103 -5.49 -2.07 -3.11
N SER A 104 -4.66 -1.37 -3.88
CA SER A 104 -3.22 -1.62 -3.95
C SER A 104 -2.47 -0.31 -4.16
N PRO A 105 -1.81 0.27 -3.13
CA PRO A 105 -1.28 1.63 -3.23
C PRO A 105 -0.16 1.81 -4.26
N ARG A 106 0.59 0.74 -4.57
CA ARG A 106 1.69 0.83 -5.53
C ARG A 106 1.29 0.57 -6.98
N TYR A 107 -0.01 0.59 -7.28
CA TYR A 107 -0.49 0.46 -8.65
C TYR A 107 -0.12 1.63 -9.57
N TYR A 108 0.46 2.71 -9.04
CA TYR A 108 1.21 3.68 -9.85
C TYR A 108 2.25 2.99 -10.76
N TYR A 109 2.73 1.81 -10.38
CA TYR A 109 3.65 0.98 -11.15
C TYR A 109 3.08 0.41 -12.47
N LEU A 110 1.76 0.30 -12.63
CA LEU A 110 1.13 -0.42 -13.76
C LEU A 110 -0.16 0.24 -14.27
N LEU A 111 -0.27 1.57 -14.21
CA LEU A 111 -1.50 2.30 -14.55
C LEU A 111 -1.95 2.06 -16.00
N GLU A 112 -1.00 2.05 -16.93
CA GLU A 112 -1.21 1.74 -18.35
C GLU A 112 -1.82 0.34 -18.50
N PHE A 113 -1.29 -0.63 -17.75
CA PHE A 113 -1.78 -2.01 -17.75
C PHE A 113 -3.18 -2.13 -17.15
N LEU A 114 -3.52 -1.34 -16.12
CA LEU A 114 -4.89 -1.31 -15.59
C LEU A 114 -5.91 -0.86 -16.64
N ASP A 115 -5.58 0.17 -17.41
CA ASP A 115 -6.45 0.69 -18.47
C ASP A 115 -6.55 -0.31 -19.64
N ALA A 116 -5.45 -0.94 -20.01
CA ALA A 116 -5.43 -1.99 -21.04
C ALA A 116 -6.28 -3.21 -20.64
N LEU A 117 -6.18 -3.66 -19.38
CA LEU A 117 -6.95 -4.81 -18.91
C LEU A 117 -8.43 -4.47 -18.69
N PHE A 118 -8.74 -3.31 -18.10
CA PHE A 118 -10.07 -2.97 -17.59
C PHE A 118 -10.43 -1.49 -17.84
N PRO A 119 -10.67 -1.09 -19.10
CA PRO A 119 -10.84 0.32 -19.48
C PRO A 119 -12.08 1.00 -18.90
N GLN A 120 -13.10 0.24 -18.47
CA GLN A 120 -14.34 0.77 -17.90
C GLN A 120 -14.48 0.51 -16.39
N SER A 121 -13.45 -0.06 -15.75
CA SER A 121 -13.49 -0.18 -14.29
C SER A 121 -13.41 1.20 -13.64
N ARG A 122 -14.04 1.34 -12.46
CA ARG A 122 -14.01 2.61 -11.74
C ARG A 122 -12.70 2.79 -10.99
N ARG A 123 -12.31 4.05 -10.76
CA ARG A 123 -11.11 4.44 -10.01
C ARG A 123 -11.49 5.36 -8.88
N ILE A 124 -11.13 5.01 -7.66
CA ILE A 124 -11.17 5.94 -6.52
C ILE A 124 -9.73 6.42 -6.30
N TRP A 125 -9.49 7.72 -6.46
CA TRP A 125 -8.22 8.35 -6.16
C TRP A 125 -8.24 8.88 -4.73
N LEU A 126 -7.56 8.20 -3.82
CA LEU A 126 -7.44 8.65 -2.43
C LEU A 126 -6.21 9.53 -2.25
N THR A 127 -6.43 10.81 -1.95
CA THR A 127 -5.39 11.80 -1.69
C THR A 127 -5.25 12.10 -0.20
N ARG A 128 -4.03 12.41 0.23
CA ARG A 128 -3.71 12.87 1.58
C ARG A 128 -2.63 13.95 1.49
N ASN A 129 -2.61 14.89 2.43
CA ASN A 129 -1.56 15.91 2.50
C ASN A 129 -0.17 15.25 2.41
N PRO A 130 0.68 15.64 1.42
CA PRO A 130 2.00 15.05 1.26
C PRO A 130 2.87 15.08 2.52
N PHE A 131 2.84 16.17 3.31
CA PHE A 131 3.59 16.25 4.57
C PHE A 131 3.08 15.24 5.60
N ALA A 132 1.76 15.00 5.66
CA ALA A 132 1.17 13.99 6.52
C ALA A 132 1.58 12.57 6.09
N VAL A 133 1.66 12.29 4.79
CA VAL A 133 2.16 11.01 4.25
C VAL A 133 3.62 10.78 4.68
N LEU A 134 4.49 11.78 4.48
CA LEU A 134 5.89 11.73 4.91
C LEU A 134 6.03 11.44 6.41
N SER A 135 5.29 12.18 7.24
CA SER A 135 5.29 11.97 8.69
C SER A 135 4.85 10.56 9.10
N SER A 136 3.88 9.99 8.37
CA SER A 136 3.40 8.62 8.60
C SER A 136 4.47 7.58 8.28
N HIS A 137 5.20 7.74 7.16
CA HIS A 137 6.34 6.88 6.85
C HIS A 137 7.38 6.91 7.97
N LYS A 138 7.75 8.10 8.46
CA LYS A 138 8.72 8.26 9.55
C LYS A 138 8.28 7.54 10.84
N LYS A 139 7.03 7.75 11.28
CA LYS A 139 6.48 7.14 12.51
C LYS A 139 6.44 5.61 12.43
N VAL A 140 5.91 5.05 11.34
CA VAL A 140 5.76 3.59 11.18
C VAL A 140 7.11 2.88 11.08
N ASN A 141 8.07 3.46 10.36
CA ASN A 141 9.41 2.87 10.27
C ASN A 141 10.10 2.87 11.64
N GLY A 142 9.99 3.98 12.41
CA GLY A 142 10.52 4.06 13.77
C GLY A 142 9.98 2.96 14.69
N GLN A 143 8.68 2.67 14.61
CA GLN A 143 8.05 1.58 15.38
C GLN A 143 8.50 0.17 14.93
N ARG A 144 8.89 0.01 13.67
CA ARG A 144 9.43 -1.25 13.13
C ARG A 144 10.94 -1.42 13.36
N GLY A 145 11.57 -0.52 14.11
CA GLY A 145 13.01 -0.57 14.40
C GLY A 145 13.89 -0.21 13.21
N THR A 146 13.32 0.41 12.17
CA THR A 146 14.06 0.92 11.00
C THR A 146 14.04 2.45 11.01
N SER A 147 15.18 3.11 10.83
CA SER A 147 15.18 4.55 10.59
C SER A 147 14.80 4.81 9.13
N PHE A 148 13.74 5.58 8.90
CA PHE A 148 13.55 6.28 7.63
C PHE A 148 13.95 7.73 7.86
N ASN A 149 14.97 8.17 7.14
CA ASN A 149 15.49 9.50 7.22
C ASN A 149 15.57 10.03 5.80
N MET A 150 14.57 10.82 5.42
CA MET A 150 14.46 11.39 4.08
C MET A 150 15.77 12.04 3.62
N ARG A 151 16.51 12.70 4.51
CA ARG A 151 17.78 13.36 4.16
C ARG A 151 18.89 12.39 3.78
N GLU A 152 18.93 11.23 4.42
CA GLU A 152 19.92 10.19 4.13
C GLU A 152 19.47 9.39 2.91
N ASP A 153 18.20 8.99 2.91
CA ASP A 153 17.61 8.15 1.87
C ASP A 153 17.58 8.86 0.50
N MET A 154 17.35 10.17 0.45
CA MET A 154 17.43 10.96 -0.79
C MET A 154 18.87 11.17 -1.29
N ARG A 155 19.86 11.14 -0.39
CA ARG A 155 21.29 11.28 -0.74
C ARG A 155 21.92 9.95 -1.13
N ASN A 156 21.28 8.84 -0.78
CA ASN A 156 21.71 7.52 -1.19
C ASN A 156 21.45 7.39 -2.70
N GLY A 157 22.50 7.17 -3.48
CA GLY A 157 22.40 7.02 -4.94
C GLY A 157 21.70 5.73 -5.40
N ASN A 158 21.18 4.93 -4.46
CA ASN A 158 20.48 3.69 -4.73
C ASN A 158 18.97 3.91 -4.70
N PHE A 159 18.23 3.08 -5.43
CA PHE A 159 16.78 3.07 -5.40
C PHE A 159 16.23 2.81 -3.98
N ASP A 160 15.33 3.68 -3.53
CA ASP A 160 14.52 3.48 -2.32
C ASP A 160 13.03 3.54 -2.67
N MET A 161 12.32 2.46 -2.36
CA MET A 161 10.88 2.33 -2.66
C MET A 161 10.02 3.37 -1.93
N LYS A 162 10.39 3.80 -0.72
CA LYS A 162 9.62 4.80 0.03
C LYS A 162 9.83 6.19 -0.58
N ILE A 163 11.04 6.49 -1.06
CA ILE A 163 11.28 7.71 -1.83
C ILE A 163 10.44 7.69 -3.11
N ALA A 164 10.42 6.58 -3.84
CA ALA A 164 9.56 6.42 -5.00
C ALA A 164 8.06 6.59 -4.66
N ASP A 165 7.59 6.03 -3.55
CA ASP A 165 6.20 6.21 -3.08
C ASP A 165 5.85 7.69 -2.80
N LEU A 166 6.79 8.45 -2.25
CA LEU A 166 6.63 9.86 -1.87
C LEU A 166 6.77 10.83 -3.05
N THR A 167 7.52 10.45 -4.09
CA THR A 167 7.81 11.30 -5.25
C THR A 167 7.15 10.76 -6.51
N ILE A 168 7.81 9.84 -7.22
CA ILE A 168 7.40 9.36 -8.54
C ILE A 168 6.00 8.75 -8.51
N GLY A 169 5.69 7.93 -7.50
CA GLY A 169 4.37 7.34 -7.34
C GLY A 169 3.27 8.38 -7.15
N LEU A 170 3.54 9.46 -6.42
CA LEU A 170 2.62 10.58 -6.25
C LEU A 170 2.40 11.31 -7.58
N PHE A 171 3.47 11.66 -8.30
CA PHE A 171 3.39 12.34 -9.59
C PHE A 171 2.74 11.49 -10.69
N ARG A 172 2.95 10.17 -10.66
CA ARG A 172 2.27 9.25 -11.57
C ARG A 172 0.77 9.23 -11.34
N TYR A 173 0.30 9.16 -10.10
CA TYR A 173 -1.13 9.30 -9.82
C TYR A 173 -1.66 10.69 -10.15
N PHE A 174 -0.91 11.74 -9.84
CA PHE A 174 -1.29 13.12 -10.17
C PHE A 174 -1.52 13.30 -11.67
N SER A 175 -0.60 12.80 -12.49
CA SER A 175 -0.72 12.82 -13.96
C SER A 175 -1.90 11.96 -14.44
N TYR A 176 -2.03 10.74 -13.89
CA TYR A 176 -3.09 9.81 -14.27
C TYR A 176 -4.51 10.37 -14.07
N PHE A 177 -4.70 11.16 -13.01
CA PHE A 177 -5.96 11.81 -12.68
C PHE A 177 -6.04 13.30 -13.08
N ALA A 178 -5.15 13.77 -13.96
CA ALA A 178 -5.11 15.18 -14.37
C ALA A 178 -6.37 15.63 -15.12
N GLN A 179 -7.00 14.72 -15.88
CA GLN A 179 -8.26 14.98 -16.58
C GLN A 179 -9.47 14.44 -15.84
N ALA A 180 -10.56 15.19 -15.88
CA ALA A 180 -11.85 14.74 -15.37
C ALA A 180 -12.36 13.55 -16.20
N ASN A 181 -12.74 12.47 -15.53
CA ASN A 181 -13.20 11.25 -16.18
C ASN A 181 -14.40 10.66 -15.42
N PRO A 182 -15.49 10.23 -16.10
CA PRO A 182 -16.70 9.72 -15.46
C PRO A 182 -16.45 8.43 -14.64
N PHE A 183 -15.38 7.70 -14.91
CA PHE A 183 -14.97 6.51 -14.15
C PHE A 183 -14.05 6.83 -12.98
N THR A 184 -13.87 8.11 -12.63
CA THR A 184 -12.98 8.53 -11.54
C THR A 184 -13.74 9.25 -10.43
N HIS A 185 -13.33 9.02 -9.19
CA HIS A 185 -13.81 9.75 -8.02
C HIS A 185 -12.64 10.07 -7.10
N ARG A 186 -12.50 11.33 -6.72
CA ARG A 186 -11.46 11.78 -5.80
C ARG A 186 -11.98 11.75 -4.36
N LEU A 187 -11.28 11.04 -3.49
CA LEU A 187 -11.55 10.93 -2.06
C LEU A 187 -10.39 11.59 -1.28
N SER A 188 -10.68 12.51 -0.36
CA SER A 188 -9.66 13.10 0.53
C SER A 188 -9.63 12.35 1.85
N TYR A 189 -8.44 11.97 2.32
CA TYR A 189 -8.28 11.38 3.64
C TYR A 189 -8.79 12.29 4.75
N GLU A 190 -8.50 13.58 4.67
CA GLU A 190 -8.89 14.57 5.67
C GLU A 190 -10.41 14.67 5.77
N LYS A 191 -11.11 14.75 4.63
CA LYS A 191 -12.57 14.71 4.62
C LYS A 191 -13.11 13.36 5.07
N LEU A 192 -12.48 12.26 4.68
CA LEU A 192 -12.88 10.90 5.07
C LEU A 192 -12.86 10.72 6.60
N VAL A 193 -11.91 11.32 7.31
CA VAL A 193 -11.85 11.21 8.78
C VAL A 193 -12.67 12.26 9.52
N THR A 194 -12.94 13.42 8.89
CA THR A 194 -13.73 14.49 9.51
C THR A 194 -15.23 14.32 9.28
N SER A 195 -15.63 13.88 8.08
CA SER A 195 -17.01 13.67 7.64
C SER A 195 -17.21 12.29 6.98
N PRO A 196 -16.90 11.17 7.67
CA PRO A 196 -16.86 9.84 7.06
C PRO A 196 -18.18 9.42 6.40
N ARG A 197 -19.32 9.74 7.02
CA ARG A 197 -20.65 9.42 6.48
C ARG A 197 -20.89 10.11 5.14
N GLU A 198 -20.60 11.41 5.06
CA GLU A 198 -20.84 12.21 3.86
C GLU A 198 -19.98 11.70 2.71
N GLU A 199 -18.69 11.47 2.95
CA GLU A 199 -17.78 10.93 1.94
C GLU A 199 -18.19 9.52 1.48
N MET A 200 -18.68 8.65 2.39
CA MET A 200 -19.18 7.32 1.99
C MET A 200 -20.47 7.39 1.17
N ILE A 201 -21.36 8.36 1.43
CA ILE A 201 -22.53 8.60 0.58
C ILE A 201 -22.11 8.98 -0.84
N GLU A 202 -21.13 9.87 -0.97
CA GLU A 202 -20.59 10.30 -2.28
C GLU A 202 -19.92 9.14 -3.02
N VAL A 203 -19.12 8.34 -2.32
CA VAL A 203 -18.48 7.15 -2.91
C VAL A 203 -19.54 6.12 -3.34
N CYS A 204 -20.53 5.82 -2.51
CA CYS A 204 -21.63 4.91 -2.88
C CYS A 204 -22.38 5.40 -4.13
N ARG A 205 -22.67 6.70 -4.22
CA ARG A 205 -23.32 7.31 -5.40
C ARG A 205 -22.47 7.12 -6.65
N PHE A 206 -21.16 7.40 -6.57
CA PHE A 206 -20.22 7.17 -7.67
C PHE A 206 -20.17 5.70 -8.08
N LEU A 207 -20.19 4.79 -7.11
CA LEU A 207 -20.21 3.34 -7.34
C LEU A 207 -21.59 2.81 -7.79
N GLY A 208 -22.62 3.66 -7.86
CA GLY A 208 -23.96 3.27 -8.30
C GLY A 208 -24.67 2.31 -7.33
N VAL A 209 -24.34 2.36 -6.04
CA VAL A 209 -25.00 1.58 -4.98
C VAL A 209 -25.63 2.51 -3.94
N ALA A 210 -26.68 2.04 -3.27
CA ALA A 210 -27.31 2.80 -2.20
C ALA A 210 -26.40 2.81 -0.96
N TYR A 211 -26.28 3.95 -0.29
CA TYR A 211 -25.58 4.03 0.99
C TYR A 211 -26.22 3.12 2.05
N GLU A 212 -25.38 2.46 2.83
CA GLU A 212 -25.78 1.57 3.90
C GLU A 212 -25.50 2.22 5.26
N GLU A 213 -26.55 2.48 6.04
CA GLU A 213 -26.46 3.18 7.33
C GLU A 213 -25.41 2.56 8.25
N GLY A 214 -24.43 3.38 8.66
CA GLY A 214 -23.36 3.00 9.56
C GLY A 214 -22.20 2.22 8.91
N MET A 215 -22.12 2.12 7.59
CA MET A 215 -21.01 1.41 6.92
C MET A 215 -19.63 1.98 7.29
N GLU A 216 -19.54 3.27 7.61
CA GLU A 216 -18.32 3.92 8.08
C GLU A 216 -17.87 3.50 9.48
N ARG A 217 -18.74 2.85 10.27
CA ARG A 217 -18.45 2.35 11.62
C ARG A 217 -17.92 0.93 11.55
N TYR A 218 -16.60 0.81 11.50
CA TYR A 218 -15.94 -0.47 11.26
C TYR A 218 -15.47 -1.21 12.52
N GLY A 219 -15.78 -0.72 13.73
CA GLY A 219 -15.63 -1.52 14.95
C GLY A 219 -16.80 -2.47 15.20
N ASN A 220 -17.95 -2.23 14.57
CA ASN A 220 -19.16 -3.02 14.68
C ASN A 220 -19.47 -3.65 13.32
N PHE A 221 -18.77 -4.74 13.01
CA PHE A 221 -18.86 -5.39 11.70
C PHE A 221 -20.27 -5.88 11.41
N ARG A 222 -20.86 -5.44 10.28
CA ARG A 222 -22.17 -5.92 9.84
C ARG A 222 -22.09 -7.35 9.30
N ASN A 223 -20.93 -7.72 8.75
CA ASN A 223 -20.62 -9.08 8.30
C ASN A 223 -19.29 -9.53 8.94
N THR A 224 -19.40 -10.41 9.93
CA THR A 224 -18.24 -10.94 10.68
C THR A 224 -17.31 -11.75 9.79
N ALA A 225 -17.83 -12.57 8.87
CA ALA A 225 -17.02 -13.41 7.99
C ALA A 225 -16.15 -12.59 7.01
N LYS A 226 -16.70 -11.50 6.44
CA LYS A 226 -15.90 -10.56 5.64
C LYS A 226 -14.83 -9.87 6.48
N SER A 227 -15.15 -9.49 7.71
CA SER A 227 -14.21 -8.81 8.59
C SER A 227 -13.06 -9.73 8.99
N ASP A 228 -13.39 -10.95 9.40
CA ASP A 228 -12.43 -11.99 9.76
C ASP A 228 -11.47 -12.26 8.59
N LEU A 229 -12.00 -12.41 7.37
CA LEU A 229 -11.16 -12.55 6.17
C LEU A 229 -10.22 -11.36 6.00
N TYR A 230 -10.74 -10.12 6.08
CA TYR A 230 -9.94 -8.91 5.95
C TYR A 230 -8.79 -8.89 6.97
N PHE A 231 -9.07 -9.06 8.26
CA PHE A 231 -8.03 -8.99 9.30
C PHE A 231 -7.11 -10.23 9.35
N SER A 232 -7.55 -11.38 8.81
CA SER A 232 -6.73 -12.58 8.73
C SER A 232 -5.51 -12.40 7.81
N MET A 233 -5.61 -11.55 6.78
CA MET A 233 -4.54 -11.38 5.80
C MET A 233 -3.25 -10.79 6.39
N GLY A 234 -3.37 -9.96 7.43
CA GLY A 234 -2.22 -9.43 8.19
C GLY A 234 -1.30 -8.47 7.42
N VAL A 235 -1.80 -7.89 6.31
CA VAL A 235 -1.14 -6.86 5.51
C VAL A 235 -1.88 -5.51 5.66
N GLY A 236 -1.37 -4.44 5.05
CA GLY A 236 -1.95 -3.10 5.19
C GLY A 236 -1.53 -2.36 6.47
N ASP A 237 -2.41 -1.48 6.98
CA ASP A 237 -2.09 -0.58 8.09
C ASP A 237 -2.40 -1.23 9.45
N PRO A 238 -1.40 -1.54 10.30
CA PRO A 238 -1.62 -2.25 11.55
C PRO A 238 -2.46 -1.45 12.57
N PHE A 239 -2.56 -0.13 12.41
CA PHE A 239 -3.30 0.72 13.37
C PHE A 239 -4.81 0.72 13.15
N VAL A 240 -5.30 0.32 11.97
CA VAL A 240 -6.75 0.35 11.69
C VAL A 240 -7.51 -0.58 12.62
N ALA A 241 -6.93 -1.74 12.97
CA ALA A 241 -7.53 -2.69 13.91
C ALA A 241 -7.67 -2.17 15.35
N ASN A 242 -6.99 -1.06 15.70
CA ASN A 242 -7.00 -0.50 17.05
C ASN A 242 -8.13 0.51 17.28
N HIS A 243 -8.92 0.82 16.25
CA HIS A 243 -9.98 1.80 16.31
C HIS A 243 -11.29 1.21 15.80
N SER A 244 -12.41 1.66 16.34
CA SER A 244 -13.75 1.31 15.88
C SER A 244 -14.35 2.32 14.91
N GLU A 245 -13.72 3.49 14.78
CA GLU A 245 -14.16 4.63 14.00
C GLU A 245 -12.98 5.48 13.56
N ALA A 246 -13.21 6.32 12.54
CA ALA A 246 -12.20 7.24 12.05
C ALA A 246 -11.81 8.26 13.13
N ASN A 247 -10.52 8.57 13.21
CA ASN A 247 -9.98 9.60 14.10
C ASN A 247 -9.17 10.64 13.31
N GLN A 248 -9.07 11.83 13.88
CA GLN A 248 -8.43 12.98 13.24
C GLN A 248 -6.99 13.22 13.71
N ASP A 249 -6.47 12.36 14.60
CA ASP A 249 -5.16 12.49 15.26
C ASP A 249 -3.98 12.60 14.29
N SER A 250 -4.16 12.09 13.06
CA SER A 250 -3.11 12.03 12.06
C SER A 250 -3.19 13.12 10.98
N ILE A 251 -4.13 14.07 11.05
CA ILE A 251 -4.27 15.13 10.04
C ILE A 251 -3.08 16.11 10.12
N ALA A 252 -2.85 16.69 11.29
CA ALA A 252 -1.85 17.75 11.49
C ALA A 252 -0.54 17.29 12.14
N ILE A 253 -0.41 15.98 12.43
CA ILE A 253 0.72 15.41 13.19
C ILE A 253 2.10 15.65 12.54
N TRP A 254 2.12 15.94 11.24
CA TRP A 254 3.35 16.23 10.50
C TRP A 254 4.10 17.44 11.05
N LYS A 255 3.39 18.42 11.65
CA LYS A 255 3.97 19.61 12.28
C LYS A 255 4.85 19.28 13.50
N GLU A 256 4.57 18.15 14.15
CA GLU A 256 5.28 17.70 15.35
C GLU A 256 6.36 16.65 15.03
N VAL A 257 6.13 15.85 13.99
CA VAL A 257 6.98 14.70 13.63
C VAL A 257 8.12 15.09 12.69
N LEU A 258 7.88 16.05 11.80
CA LEU A 258 8.87 16.50 10.81
C LEU A 258 9.65 17.69 11.35
N ASP A 259 10.96 17.68 11.14
CA ASP A 259 11.79 18.85 11.37
C ASP A 259 11.67 19.84 10.20
N LYS A 260 12.08 21.11 10.44
CA LYS A 260 11.99 22.17 9.44
C LYS A 260 12.74 21.85 8.14
N ARG A 261 13.85 21.10 8.22
CA ARG A 261 14.67 20.77 7.05
C ARG A 261 14.02 19.67 6.23
N GLU A 262 13.38 18.70 6.87
CA GLU A 262 12.58 17.67 6.19
C GLU A 262 11.40 18.31 5.44
N ILE A 263 10.68 19.23 6.10
CA ILE A 263 9.57 19.98 5.47
C ILE A 263 10.09 20.79 4.29
N GLU A 264 11.19 21.53 4.47
CA GLU A 264 11.76 22.35 3.39
C GLU A 264 12.21 21.49 2.21
N MET A 265 12.99 20.43 2.46
CA MET A 265 13.50 19.54 1.42
C MET A 265 12.35 18.92 0.63
N TYR A 266 11.36 18.37 1.30
CA TYR A 266 10.24 17.72 0.63
C TYR A 266 9.35 18.71 -0.13
N GLY A 267 9.09 19.89 0.46
CA GLY A 267 8.35 20.96 -0.20
C GLY A 267 9.03 21.42 -1.50
N ARG A 268 10.36 21.53 -1.51
CA ARG A 268 11.14 21.86 -2.72
C ARG A 268 11.07 20.78 -3.79
N VAL A 269 11.15 19.50 -3.41
CA VAL A 269 11.06 18.40 -4.37
C VAL A 269 9.72 18.37 -5.08
N LEU A 270 8.64 18.52 -4.32
CA LEU A 270 7.29 18.43 -4.88
C LEU A 270 6.84 19.70 -5.61
N GLY A 271 7.37 20.86 -5.25
CA GLY A 271 6.90 22.15 -5.77
C GLY A 271 5.54 22.55 -5.19
N ALA A 272 5.31 23.86 -5.06
CA ALA A 272 4.07 24.44 -4.54
C ALA A 272 2.86 24.16 -5.45
N GLY A 273 3.05 24.05 -6.77
CA GLY A 273 1.98 23.78 -7.73
C GLY A 273 1.20 22.51 -7.39
N LEU A 274 1.92 21.43 -7.07
CA LEU A 274 1.31 20.16 -6.69
C LEU A 274 0.40 20.30 -5.45
N PHE A 275 0.83 21.05 -4.44
CA PHE A 275 0.00 21.27 -3.24
C PHE A 275 -1.25 22.08 -3.56
N HIS A 276 -1.14 23.10 -4.42
CA HIS A 276 -2.29 23.91 -4.84
C HIS A 276 -3.33 23.06 -5.56
N ASP A 277 -2.90 22.24 -6.53
CA ASP A 277 -3.79 21.40 -7.35
C ASP A 277 -4.39 20.23 -6.54
N LEU A 278 -3.65 19.72 -5.57
CA LEU A 278 -4.17 18.78 -4.59
C LEU A 278 -5.05 19.45 -3.51
N GLY A 279 -5.21 20.77 -3.51
CA GLY A 279 -6.07 21.46 -2.54
C GLY A 279 -5.48 21.59 -1.13
N TYR A 280 -4.16 21.45 -0.98
CA TYR A 280 -3.40 21.58 0.26
C TYR A 280 -2.67 22.94 0.37
N SER A 281 -3.31 24.00 -0.14
CA SER A 281 -2.73 25.35 -0.13
C SER A 281 -2.54 25.89 1.30
N GLU A 282 -3.42 25.53 2.22
CA GLU A 282 -3.30 25.97 3.62
C GLU A 282 -2.09 25.33 4.31
N GLU A 283 -1.94 24.01 4.15
CA GLU A 283 -0.84 23.26 4.74
C GLU A 283 0.51 23.66 4.13
N LEU A 284 0.53 24.03 2.85
CA LEU A 284 1.70 24.63 2.22
C LEU A 284 2.05 25.97 2.90
N ARG A 285 1.09 26.88 3.10
CA ARG A 285 1.33 28.16 3.77
C ARG A 285 1.84 27.98 5.21
N GLU A 286 1.32 26.99 5.92
CA GLU A 286 1.81 26.64 7.25
C GLU A 286 3.24 26.09 7.20
N ALA A 287 3.56 25.23 6.23
CA ALA A 287 4.92 24.74 6.01
C ALA A 287 5.89 25.88 5.74
N GLU A 288 5.55 26.81 4.84
CA GLU A 288 6.35 28.00 4.53
C GLU A 288 6.59 28.88 5.77
N LYS A 289 5.58 29.03 6.62
CA LYS A 289 5.71 29.75 7.90
C LYS A 289 6.64 29.04 8.87
N LEU A 290 6.58 27.71 8.95
CA LEU A 290 7.42 26.91 9.85
C LEU A 290 8.89 26.92 9.42
N THR A 291 9.15 26.79 8.12
CA THR A 291 10.50 26.75 7.55
C THR A 291 11.10 28.15 7.36
N GLY A 292 10.27 29.17 7.15
CA GLY A 292 10.71 30.52 6.77
C GLY A 292 11.09 30.61 5.29
N VAL A 293 10.69 29.63 4.48
CA VAL A 293 11.04 29.50 3.06
C VAL A 293 9.76 29.48 2.23
N ARG A 294 9.76 30.20 1.11
CA ARG A 294 8.72 30.11 0.10
C ARG A 294 9.09 29.06 -0.93
N PHE A 295 8.17 28.15 -1.26
CA PHE A 295 8.44 27.08 -2.21
C PHE A 295 8.22 27.56 -3.66
N GLU A 296 9.04 27.06 -4.57
CA GLU A 296 8.88 27.31 -6.00
C GLU A 296 7.65 26.56 -6.52
N LEU A 297 7.00 27.08 -7.57
CA LEU A 297 5.80 26.44 -8.13
C LEU A 297 6.12 25.08 -8.75
N GLU A 298 7.20 25.02 -9.53
CA GLU A 298 7.63 23.82 -10.22
C GLU A 298 8.34 22.85 -9.27
N PRO A 299 8.20 21.53 -9.48
CA PRO A 299 8.96 20.54 -8.76
C PRO A 299 10.44 20.53 -9.17
N ASP A 300 11.27 19.85 -8.35
CA ASP A 300 12.67 19.59 -8.68
C ASP A 300 12.76 18.53 -9.79
N SER A 301 12.78 19.00 -11.05
CA SER A 301 12.77 18.12 -12.23
C SER A 301 14.01 17.23 -12.31
N GLU A 302 15.19 17.74 -11.95
CA GLU A 302 16.44 16.97 -12.00
C GLU A 302 16.38 15.77 -11.04
N LEU A 303 15.83 15.99 -9.84
CA LEU A 303 15.70 14.94 -8.85
C LEU A 303 14.59 13.92 -9.21
N LEU A 304 13.48 14.40 -9.77
CA LEU A 304 12.43 13.51 -10.27
C LEU A 304 12.92 12.65 -11.45
N ASP A 305 13.73 13.20 -12.35
CA ASP A 305 14.36 12.43 -13.43
C ASP A 305 15.32 11.37 -12.88
N LEU A 306 16.11 11.72 -11.88
CA LEU A 306 16.98 10.77 -11.17
C LEU A 306 16.18 9.62 -10.56
N TYR A 307 15.12 9.92 -9.81
CA TYR A 307 14.29 8.90 -9.17
C TYR A 307 13.51 8.05 -10.17
N THR A 308 13.05 8.65 -11.26
CA THR A 308 12.41 7.92 -12.37
C THR A 308 13.40 6.93 -13.00
N LYS A 309 14.64 7.35 -13.23
CA LYS A 309 15.69 6.46 -13.73
C LYS A 309 16.01 5.34 -12.74
N GLN A 310 16.17 5.64 -11.45
CA GLN A 310 16.41 4.62 -10.43
C GLN A 310 15.29 3.58 -10.36
N LEU A 311 14.02 4.02 -10.44
CA LEU A 311 12.87 3.12 -10.46
C LEU A 311 12.86 2.27 -11.74
N THR A 312 13.12 2.88 -12.90
CA THR A 312 13.24 2.20 -14.20
C THR A 312 14.33 1.12 -14.17
N ASP A 313 15.52 1.45 -13.66
CA ASP A 313 16.65 0.53 -13.56
C ASP A 313 16.36 -0.63 -12.58
N ALA A 314 15.63 -0.35 -11.49
CA ALA A 314 15.29 -1.34 -10.48
C ALA A 314 14.22 -2.35 -10.95
N THR A 315 13.28 -1.94 -11.79
CA THR A 315 12.14 -2.77 -12.19
C THR A 315 12.25 -3.29 -13.62
N GLY A 316 13.05 -2.63 -14.46
CA GLY A 316 13.11 -2.85 -15.91
C GLY A 316 11.88 -2.33 -16.66
N CYS A 317 10.94 -1.69 -15.96
CA CYS A 317 9.70 -1.20 -16.55
C CYS A 317 9.90 0.14 -17.23
N ARG A 318 9.11 0.38 -18.27
CA ARG A 318 9.02 1.67 -18.95
C ARG A 318 7.60 2.16 -18.84
N TRP A 319 7.46 3.46 -18.64
CA TRP A 319 6.17 4.09 -18.52
C TRP A 319 6.02 5.24 -19.51
N GLU A 320 4.79 5.52 -19.90
CA GLU A 320 4.48 6.70 -20.69
C GLU A 320 4.63 7.94 -19.80
N ALA A 321 5.39 8.94 -20.29
CA ALA A 321 5.58 10.19 -19.57
C ALA A 321 4.28 11.00 -19.58
N GLY A 322 3.85 11.49 -18.41
CA GLY A 322 2.59 12.22 -18.28
C GLY A 322 1.37 11.39 -18.63
N TYR A 323 1.41 10.06 -18.42
CA TYR A 323 0.29 9.17 -18.74
C TYR A 323 -0.97 9.58 -17.97
N GLU A 324 -2.04 9.83 -18.72
CA GLU A 324 -3.38 10.15 -18.23
C GLU A 324 -4.30 8.94 -18.41
N MET A 325 -5.28 8.77 -17.52
CA MET A 325 -6.20 7.63 -17.57
C MET A 325 -6.94 7.53 -18.91
N ARG A 326 -6.90 6.35 -19.53
CA ARG A 326 -7.61 6.02 -20.78
C ARG A 326 -8.75 5.05 -20.50
N THR A 327 -9.88 5.27 -21.17
CA THR A 327 -11.09 4.42 -21.07
C THR A 327 -11.52 3.83 -22.40
N GLU A 328 -10.74 4.05 -23.46
CA GLU A 328 -11.01 3.53 -24.80
C GLU A 328 -10.61 2.06 -24.91
N SER A 329 -11.51 1.24 -25.47
CA SER A 329 -11.28 -0.19 -25.64
C SER A 329 -10.35 -0.46 -26.83
N GLY A 330 -9.07 -0.73 -26.56
CA GLY A 330 -8.21 -1.41 -27.51
C GLY A 330 -8.72 -2.85 -27.73
N ALA A 331 -9.35 -3.09 -28.87
CA ALA A 331 -9.85 -4.40 -29.33
C ALA A 331 -10.80 -5.14 -28.36
N SER A 332 -12.09 -4.89 -28.53
CA SER A 332 -13.19 -5.75 -28.09
C SER A 332 -13.19 -7.09 -28.83
N GLY A 333 -12.19 -7.93 -28.58
CA GLY A 333 -12.31 -9.36 -28.81
C GLY A 333 -13.25 -9.93 -27.76
N SER A 334 -14.44 -10.39 -28.16
CA SER A 334 -15.32 -11.17 -27.30
C SER A 334 -14.60 -12.44 -26.85
N LEU A 335 -13.95 -12.38 -25.69
CA LEU A 335 -13.46 -13.55 -24.98
C LEU A 335 -14.68 -14.28 -24.43
N VAL A 336 -15.13 -15.29 -25.17
CA VAL A 336 -16.03 -16.31 -24.64
C VAL A 336 -15.20 -17.14 -23.67
N ILE A 337 -15.25 -16.79 -22.39
CA ILE A 337 -14.86 -17.74 -21.35
C ILE A 337 -15.82 -18.92 -21.50
N PRO A 338 -15.34 -20.16 -21.72
CA PRO A 338 -16.22 -21.31 -21.84
C PRO A 338 -17.14 -21.36 -20.63
N ASP A 339 -18.45 -21.48 -20.87
CA ASP A 339 -19.41 -21.83 -19.82
C ASP A 339 -18.88 -23.10 -19.16
N GLN A 340 -18.34 -22.96 -17.95
CA GLN A 340 -17.91 -24.13 -17.21
C GLN A 340 -19.17 -24.95 -16.91
N HIS A 341 -19.14 -26.19 -17.42
CA HIS A 341 -20.07 -27.23 -17.00
C HIS A 341 -20.22 -27.19 -15.48
N ASN A 342 -21.48 -27.18 -15.06
CA ASN A 342 -21.96 -27.00 -13.70
C ASN A 342 -21.74 -28.26 -12.83
N ASP A 343 -20.55 -28.86 -12.94
CA ASP A 343 -20.16 -30.12 -12.31
C ASP A 343 -19.00 -29.90 -11.32
N GLU A 344 -19.15 -28.98 -10.39
CA GLU A 344 -18.40 -29.01 -9.13
C GLU A 344 -19.32 -28.66 -7.98
N ARG A 345 -19.24 -29.41 -6.87
CA ARG A 345 -19.89 -29.05 -5.60
C ARG A 345 -19.25 -27.76 -5.10
N TRP A 346 -19.75 -26.61 -5.54
CA TRP A 346 -19.37 -25.33 -4.98
C TRP A 346 -19.83 -25.30 -3.52
N LEU A 347 -18.86 -25.22 -2.62
CA LEU A 347 -19.10 -25.02 -1.19
C LEU A 347 -19.91 -23.73 -1.02
N HIS A 348 -20.77 -23.67 0.01
CA HIS A 348 -21.54 -22.46 0.31
C HIS A 348 -20.56 -21.27 0.47
N PRO A 349 -20.87 -20.03 -0.01
CA PRO A 349 -19.94 -18.89 0.05
C PRO A 349 -19.30 -18.68 1.43
N GLU A 350 -20.09 -18.86 2.50
CA GLU A 350 -19.62 -18.81 3.88
C GLU A 350 -18.54 -19.85 4.20
N GLU A 351 -18.67 -21.07 3.68
CA GLU A 351 -17.68 -22.14 3.85
C GLU A 351 -16.38 -21.81 3.11
N LEU A 352 -16.48 -21.28 1.89
CA LEU A 352 -15.30 -20.86 1.11
C LEU A 352 -14.56 -19.72 1.84
N GLN A 353 -15.28 -18.73 2.35
CA GLN A 353 -14.72 -17.63 3.13
C GLN A 353 -14.05 -18.12 4.43
N LEU A 354 -14.68 -19.07 5.13
CA LEU A 354 -14.10 -19.73 6.29
C LEU A 354 -12.79 -20.46 5.93
N GLN A 355 -12.78 -21.24 4.85
CA GLN A 355 -11.57 -21.95 4.41
C GLN A 355 -10.43 -21.00 4.06
N MET A 356 -10.73 -19.88 3.37
CA MET A 356 -9.74 -18.85 3.09
C MET A 356 -9.17 -18.24 4.37
N THR A 357 -10.05 -17.85 5.30
CA THR A 357 -9.66 -17.30 6.60
C THR A 357 -8.77 -18.28 7.38
N VAL A 358 -9.14 -19.56 7.47
CA VAL A 358 -8.36 -20.61 8.14
C VAL A 358 -6.96 -20.72 7.51
N ARG A 359 -6.87 -20.86 6.18
CA ARG A 359 -5.58 -20.96 5.48
C ARG A 359 -4.68 -19.76 5.74
N MET A 360 -5.25 -18.55 5.77
CA MET A 360 -4.49 -17.32 6.06
C MET A 360 -3.98 -17.27 7.50
N LEU A 361 -4.82 -17.67 8.47
CA LEU A 361 -4.43 -17.76 9.88
C LEU A 361 -3.34 -18.82 10.11
N GLU A 362 -3.45 -20.00 9.50
CA GLU A 362 -2.44 -21.06 9.56
C GLU A 362 -1.08 -20.56 9.04
N LYS A 363 -1.07 -19.90 7.88
CA LYS A 363 0.16 -19.33 7.29
C LYS A 363 0.79 -18.28 8.19
N ARG A 364 -0.02 -17.43 8.84
CA ARG A 364 0.49 -16.44 9.81
C ARG A 364 1.07 -17.10 11.05
N LEU A 365 0.43 -18.14 11.57
CA LEU A 365 0.94 -18.90 12.71
C LEU A 365 2.29 -19.54 12.39
N GLU A 366 2.42 -20.14 11.21
CA GLU A 366 3.68 -20.74 10.73
C GLU A 366 4.80 -19.69 10.61
N ASN A 367 4.49 -18.53 10.02
CA ASN A 367 5.45 -17.43 9.89
C ASN A 367 5.88 -16.89 11.26
N SER A 368 4.95 -16.71 12.18
CA SER A 368 5.23 -16.25 13.55
C SER A 368 6.11 -17.25 14.30
N ALA A 369 5.89 -18.55 14.09
CA ALA A 369 6.75 -19.60 14.64
C ALA A 369 8.16 -19.59 14.03
N LYS A 370 8.29 -19.37 12.71
CA LYS A 370 9.58 -19.20 12.02
C LYS A 370 10.34 -17.97 12.53
N GLU A 371 9.67 -16.83 12.65
CA GLU A 371 10.24 -15.59 13.18
C GLU A 371 10.70 -15.75 14.63
N ARG A 372 9.87 -16.36 15.49
CA ARG A 372 10.25 -16.67 16.88
C ARG A 372 11.49 -17.56 16.95
N ARG A 373 11.63 -18.55 16.06
CA ARG A 373 12.84 -19.39 15.96
C ARG A 373 14.06 -18.55 15.54
N GLN A 374 13.93 -17.68 14.55
CA GLN A 374 15.01 -16.80 14.10
C GLN A 374 15.45 -15.81 15.18
N LEU A 375 14.52 -15.14 15.85
CA LEU A 375 14.81 -14.23 16.97
C LEU A 375 15.49 -14.95 18.12
N LYS A 376 15.09 -16.19 18.43
CA LYS A 376 15.76 -17.01 19.45
C LYS A 376 17.21 -17.31 19.05
N LEU A 377 17.47 -17.67 17.79
CA LEU A 377 18.82 -17.89 17.27
C LEU A 377 19.68 -16.61 17.33
N GLN A 378 19.10 -15.46 16.96
CA GLN A 378 19.77 -14.17 17.07
C GLN A 378 20.07 -13.80 18.52
N LEU A 379 19.10 -13.97 19.43
CA LEU A 379 19.27 -13.73 20.86
C LEU A 379 20.40 -14.59 21.44
N ASP A 380 20.43 -15.88 21.11
CA ASP A 380 21.48 -16.80 21.56
C ASP A 380 22.85 -16.39 21.00
N THR A 381 22.90 -15.94 19.75
CA THR A 381 24.12 -15.41 19.13
C THR A 381 24.60 -14.14 19.82
N MET A 382 23.70 -13.21 20.11
CA MET A 382 24.01 -11.95 20.81
C MET A 382 24.41 -12.20 22.27
N LYS A 383 23.76 -13.13 22.98
CA LYS A 383 24.17 -13.58 24.32
C LYS A 383 25.58 -14.16 24.31
N ARG A 384 25.93 -15.00 23.32
CA ARG A 384 27.31 -15.53 23.18
C ARG A 384 28.32 -14.41 22.92
N LYS A 385 28.01 -13.44 22.06
CA LYS A 385 28.87 -12.27 21.81
C LYS A 385 29.06 -11.43 23.08
N ALA A 386 27.98 -11.14 23.80
CA ALA A 386 28.02 -10.41 25.07
C ALA A 386 28.85 -11.14 26.13
N ASN A 387 28.70 -12.47 26.24
CA ASN A 387 29.50 -13.28 27.17
C ASN A 387 30.99 -13.31 26.79
N ARG A 388 31.32 -13.39 25.50
CA ARG A 388 32.73 -13.28 25.04
C ARG A 388 33.35 -11.91 25.38
N LEU A 389 32.60 -10.82 25.17
CA LEU A 389 33.04 -9.48 25.56
C LEU A 389 33.25 -9.36 27.08
N LYS A 390 32.33 -9.91 27.89
CA LYS A 390 32.50 -9.97 29.35
C LYS A 390 33.75 -10.75 29.78
N MET A 391 34.12 -11.82 29.06
CA MET A 391 35.33 -12.60 29.33
C MET A 391 36.63 -11.90 28.89
N LEU A 392 36.56 -10.99 27.91
CA LEU A 392 37.72 -10.24 27.40
C LEU A 392 38.04 -8.98 28.22
N ILE A 393 37.12 -8.51 29.07
CA ILE A 393 37.36 -7.35 29.94
C ILE A 393 38.07 -7.86 31.22
N PRO A 394 39.38 -7.54 31.45
CA PRO A 394 40.19 -8.19 32.49
C PRO A 394 39.79 -7.84 33.93
N PHE A 395 38.83 -6.93 34.13
CA PHE A 395 38.44 -6.38 35.43
C PHE A 395 36.94 -6.48 35.76
N GLY A 396 36.11 -7.09 34.89
CA GLY A 396 34.65 -7.10 35.05
C GLY A 396 34.17 -7.76 36.36
N ASN A 397 34.76 -8.91 36.73
CA ASN A 397 34.39 -9.62 37.96
C ASN A 397 35.01 -9.00 39.23
N ARG A 398 36.11 -8.24 39.11
CA ARG A 398 36.74 -7.57 40.27
C ARG A 398 36.06 -6.24 40.62
N LEU A 399 35.58 -5.50 39.62
CA LEU A 399 34.86 -4.24 39.84
C LEU A 399 33.46 -4.46 40.44
N SER A 400 32.75 -5.55 40.09
CA SER A 400 31.46 -5.83 40.73
C SER A 400 31.61 -6.25 42.20
N GLN A 401 32.69 -6.96 42.56
CA GLN A 401 32.97 -7.30 43.96
C GLN A 401 33.41 -6.08 44.80
N LEU A 402 34.15 -5.13 44.20
CA LEU A 402 34.52 -3.87 44.86
C LEU A 402 33.32 -2.92 45.03
N ALA A 403 32.40 -2.87 44.06
CA ALA A 403 31.17 -2.08 44.18
C ALA A 403 30.23 -2.64 45.26
N SER A 404 30.06 -3.96 45.32
CA SER A 404 29.22 -4.62 46.35
C SER A 404 29.75 -4.41 47.77
N THR A 405 31.08 -4.40 47.96
CA THR A 405 31.69 -4.15 49.27
C THR A 405 31.65 -2.67 49.66
N TYR A 406 31.72 -1.74 48.69
CA TYR A 406 31.57 -0.31 48.95
C TYR A 406 30.12 0.08 49.34
N PHE A 407 29.11 -0.49 48.68
CA PHE A 407 27.69 -0.21 48.99
C PHE A 407 27.19 -0.90 50.27
N ASN A 408 27.77 -2.04 50.68
CA ASN A 408 27.41 -2.68 51.96
C ASN A 408 28.09 -2.00 53.17
N ASN A 409 29.29 -1.43 53.03
CA ASN A 409 29.94 -0.69 54.12
C ASN A 409 29.39 0.74 54.29
N SER A 410 28.70 1.31 53.31
CA SER A 410 28.07 2.63 53.44
C SER A 410 26.70 2.62 54.15
N ARG A 411 26.21 1.45 54.59
CA ARG A 411 24.97 1.30 55.39
C ARG A 411 25.20 0.99 56.88
N LEU A 412 26.45 1.02 57.36
CA LEU A 412 26.79 0.82 58.77
C LEU A 412 27.42 2.05 59.44
N ASN A 413 27.42 3.21 58.77
CA ASN A 413 27.73 4.51 59.39
C ASN A 413 26.83 5.60 58.80
N LYS A 414 25.56 5.59 59.19
CA LYS A 414 24.71 6.76 59.42
C LYS A 414 23.50 6.38 60.23
#